data_AF-A0AAF1JYF0-F1
#
_entry.id   AF-A0AAF1JYF0-F1
#
_cell.length_a   1.000
_cell.length_b   1.000
_cell.length_c   1.000
_cell.angle_alpha   90.00
_cell.angle_beta   90.00
_cell.angle_gamma   90.00
#
_symmetry.space_group_name_H-M   'P 1'
#
loop_
_entity.id
_entity.type
_entity.pdbx_description
1 polymer ?
#
loop_
_entity_poly.entity_id
_entity_poly.type
_entity_poly.pdbx_seq_one_letter_code
_entity_poly.pdbx_strand_id
1 'polypeptide(L)'
;MDVAAFARFAFEASEVFTRRSLGLAQNPADAGFRLSDMVLEKQRAFSEGAMAAWEAVMIGTRPDLVAEAALLPAQRQVSENHRRLTDAAMPGAALV
;
A
#
# COMPACT_ATOMS: atom_id res chain seq x y z
N MET A 1 2.69 13.18 -10.03
CA MET A 1 3.33 11.87 -10.29
C MET A 1 3.81 11.76 -11.73
N ASP A 2 5.11 11.52 -11.92
CA ASP A 2 5.69 11.21 -13.24
C ASP A 2 5.55 9.72 -13.60
N VAL A 3 5.92 9.38 -14.85
CA VAL A 3 5.79 8.02 -15.39
C VAL A 3 6.68 7.00 -14.66
N ALA A 4 7.88 7.40 -14.22
CA ALA A 4 8.81 6.51 -13.54
C ALA A 4 8.32 6.19 -12.12
N ALA A 5 7.82 7.18 -11.38
CA ALA A 5 7.19 7.01 -10.08
C ALA A 5 5.95 6.11 -10.18
N PHE A 6 5.12 6.29 -11.21
CA PHE A 6 3.98 5.41 -11.47
C PHE A 6 4.43 3.97 -11.76
N ALA A 7 5.41 3.78 -12.65
CA ALA A 7 5.91 2.46 -13.01
C ALA A 7 6.49 1.73 -11.79
N ARG A 8 7.22 2.44 -10.93
CA ARG A 8 7.72 1.90 -9.66
C ARG A 8 6.58 1.47 -8.74
N PHE A 9 5.59 2.33 -8.53
CA PHE A 9 4.42 2.02 -7.71
C PHE A 9 3.67 0.79 -8.26
N ALA A 10 3.45 0.72 -9.57
CA ALA A 10 2.78 -0.41 -10.21
C ALA A 10 3.57 -1.72 -10.06
N PHE A 11 4.89 -1.66 -10.18
CA PHE A 11 5.77 -2.81 -9.96
C PHE A 11 5.70 -3.31 -8.51
N GLU A 12 5.89 -2.42 -7.54
CA GLU A 12 5.83 -2.75 -6.11
C GLU A 12 4.46 -3.33 -5.73
N ALA A 13 3.37 -2.73 -6.24
CA ALA A 13 2.01 -3.22 -6.01
C ALA A 13 1.78 -4.63 -6.59
N SER A 14 2.30 -4.89 -7.80
CA SER A 14 2.18 -6.20 -8.46
C SER A 14 2.93 -7.29 -7.68
N GLU A 15 4.11 -6.96 -7.15
CA GLU A 15 4.89 -7.87 -6.32
C GLU A 15 4.21 -8.16 -4.97
N VAL A 16 3.69 -7.13 -4.29
CA VAL A 16 2.92 -7.29 -3.05
C VAL A 16 1.71 -8.19 -3.27
N PHE A 17 0.94 -7.92 -4.33
CA PHE A 17 -0.23 -8.72 -4.68
C PHE A 17 0.14 -10.19 -4.93
N THR A 18 1.18 -10.43 -5.70
CA THR A 18 1.65 -11.79 -6.02
C THR A 18 2.05 -12.55 -4.76
N ARG A 19 2.88 -11.97 -3.89
CA ARG A 19 3.33 -12.61 -2.64
C ARG A 19 2.19 -12.86 -1.66
N ARG A 20 1.27 -11.89 -1.51
CA ARG A 20 0.09 -12.09 -0.65
C ARG A 20 -0.85 -13.16 -1.19
N SER A 21 -1.03 -13.23 -2.50
CA SER A 21 -1.83 -14.29 -3.14
C SER A 21 -1.22 -15.67 -2.91
N LEU A 22 0.09 -15.81 -3.06
CA LEU A 22 0.81 -17.04 -2.74
C LEU A 22 0.68 -17.42 -1.26
N GLY A 23 0.84 -16.46 -0.34
CA GLY A 23 0.70 -16.70 1.10
C GLY A 23 -0.70 -17.17 1.51
N LEU A 24 -1.75 -16.61 0.90
CA LEU A 24 -3.14 -17.05 1.11
C LEU A 24 -3.38 -18.46 0.58
N ALA A 25 -2.82 -18.81 -0.58
CA ALA A 25 -2.94 -20.14 -1.15
C ALA A 25 -2.21 -21.22 -0.33
N GLN A 26 -1.08 -20.86 0.29
CA GLN A 26 -0.28 -21.77 1.12
C GLN A 26 -0.88 -21.99 2.51
N ASN A 27 -1.49 -20.96 3.11
CA ASN A 27 -2.03 -21.02 4.47
C ASN A 27 -3.51 -20.58 4.49
N PRO A 28 -4.44 -21.44 4.03
CA PRO A 28 -5.85 -21.09 3.92
C PRO A 28 -6.53 -20.89 5.28
N ALA A 29 -6.03 -21.51 6.35
CA ALA A 29 -6.59 -21.39 7.69
C ALA A 29 -6.58 -19.94 8.22
N ASP A 30 -5.53 -19.16 7.87
CA ASP A 30 -5.39 -17.77 8.30
C ASP A 30 -5.94 -16.77 7.27
N ALA A 31 -6.46 -17.26 6.14
CA ALA A 31 -6.79 -16.41 5.00
C ALA A 31 -7.81 -15.32 5.35
N GLY A 32 -8.82 -15.64 6.18
CA GLY A 32 -9.82 -14.68 6.63
C GLY A 32 -9.20 -13.52 7.42
N PHE A 33 -8.36 -13.83 8.42
CA PHE A 33 -7.68 -12.83 9.23
C PHE A 33 -6.74 -11.96 8.37
N ARG A 34 -5.93 -12.58 7.51
CA ARG A 34 -5.02 -11.87 6.60
C ARG A 34 -5.80 -10.96 5.64
N LEU A 35 -6.93 -11.40 5.09
CA LEU A 35 -7.78 -10.58 4.23
C LEU A 35 -8.39 -9.39 4.98
N SER A 36 -8.84 -9.59 6.22
CA SER A 36 -9.33 -8.51 7.07
C SER A 36 -8.25 -7.45 7.34
N ASP A 37 -7.03 -7.86 7.69
CA ASP A 37 -5.90 -6.94 7.87
C ASP A 37 -5.62 -6.14 6.60
N MET A 38 -5.63 -6.78 5.43
CA MET A 38 -5.44 -6.10 4.16
C MET A 38 -6.53 -5.07 3.86
N VAL A 39 -7.79 -5.35 4.24
CA VAL A 39 -8.89 -4.38 4.08
C VAL A 39 -8.67 -3.19 5.00
N LEU A 40 -8.24 -3.42 6.25
CA LEU A 40 -7.92 -2.35 7.20
C LEU A 40 -6.77 -1.47 6.71
N GLU A 41 -5.70 -2.07 6.15
CA GLU A 41 -4.60 -1.33 5.51
C GLU A 41 -5.11 -0.38 4.41
N LYS A 42 -6.00 -0.86 3.52
CA LYS A 42 -6.58 -0.05 2.44
C LYS A 42 -7.44 1.09 2.98
N GLN A 43 -8.29 0.82 3.97
CA GLN A 43 -9.15 1.83 4.58
C GLN A 43 -8.33 2.93 5.26
N ARG A 44 -7.29 2.56 6.00
CA ARG A 44 -6.39 3.52 6.64
C ARG A 44 -5.70 4.43 5.62
N ALA A 45 -5.08 3.86 4.58
CA ALA A 45 -4.42 4.65 3.56
C ALA A 45 -5.39 5.57 2.81
N PHE A 46 -6.62 5.12 2.59
CA PHE A 46 -7.67 5.94 1.99
C PHE A 46 -8.09 7.11 2.88
N SER A 47 -8.35 6.88 4.17
CA SER A 47 -8.72 7.94 5.11
C SER A 47 -7.61 8.96 5.29
N GLU A 48 -6.35 8.51 5.39
CA GLU A 48 -5.18 9.40 5.43
C GLU A 48 -5.06 10.24 4.15
N GLY A 49 -5.27 9.63 2.98
CA GLY A 49 -5.28 10.32 1.69
C GLY A 49 -6.39 11.34 1.58
N ALA A 50 -7.60 11.00 2.02
CA ALA A 50 -8.74 11.91 2.03
C ALA A 50 -8.48 13.13 2.93
N MET A 51 -7.91 12.93 4.12
CA MET A 51 -7.54 14.02 5.02
C MET A 51 -6.46 14.93 4.41
N ALA A 52 -5.40 14.35 3.83
CA ALA A 52 -4.33 15.11 3.19
C ALA A 52 -4.83 15.91 1.97
N ALA A 53 -5.74 15.32 1.19
CA ALA A 53 -6.38 16.01 0.07
C ALA A 53 -7.24 17.18 0.56
N TRP A 54 -8.04 16.97 1.61
CA TRP A 54 -8.85 18.02 2.22
C TRP A 54 -8.00 19.19 2.72
N GLU A 55 -6.90 18.90 3.41
CA GLU A 55 -5.94 19.91 3.85
C GLU A 55 -5.37 20.70 2.66
N ALA A 56 -4.94 20.00 1.60
CA ALA A 56 -4.41 20.63 0.39
C ALA A 56 -5.44 21.54 -0.30
N VAL A 57 -6.72 21.15 -0.31
CA VAL A 57 -7.82 21.99 -0.83
C VAL A 57 -8.00 23.24 0.02
N MET A 58 -8.03 23.10 1.35
CA MET A 58 -8.26 24.20 2.27
C MET A 58 -7.18 25.29 2.20
N ILE A 59 -5.93 24.91 1.92
CA ILE A 59 -4.83 25.87 1.73
C ILE A 59 -4.76 26.44 0.31
N GLY A 60 -5.73 26.11 -0.57
CA GLY A 60 -5.82 26.64 -1.94
C GLY A 60 -4.80 26.03 -2.90
N THR A 61 -4.36 24.79 -2.67
CA THR A 61 -3.39 24.14 -3.55
C THR A 61 -3.99 23.85 -4.92
N ARG A 62 -3.15 23.81 -5.95
CA ARG A 62 -3.54 23.39 -7.30
C ARG A 62 -4.15 21.97 -7.31
N PRO A 63 -5.15 21.70 -8.15
CA PRO A 63 -5.84 20.40 -8.19
C PRO A 63 -4.94 19.18 -8.44
N ASP A 64 -3.88 19.34 -9.23
CA ASP A 64 -2.90 18.27 -9.51
C ASP A 64 -2.14 17.84 -8.24
N LEU A 65 -1.82 18.80 -7.37
CA LEU A 65 -1.15 18.55 -6.11
C LEU A 65 -2.11 18.01 -5.04
N VAL A 66 -3.40 18.35 -5.11
CA VAL A 66 -4.44 17.74 -4.27
C VAL A 66 -4.58 16.25 -4.58
N ALA A 67 -4.62 15.90 -5.87
CA ALA A 67 -4.67 14.50 -6.30
C ALA A 67 -3.40 13.74 -5.89
N GLU A 68 -2.23 14.39 -5.98
CA GLU A 68 -0.99 13.81 -5.48
C GLU A 68 -1.00 13.59 -3.97
N ALA A 69 -1.48 14.57 -3.19
CA ALA A 69 -1.67 14.44 -1.74
C ALA A 69 -2.60 13.27 -1.37
N ALA A 70 -3.66 13.06 -2.13
CA ALA A 70 -4.57 11.93 -1.94
C ALA A 70 -3.91 10.56 -2.16
N LEU A 71 -2.97 10.48 -3.10
CA LEU A 71 -2.33 9.21 -3.51
C LEU A 71 -1.10 8.86 -2.70
N LEU A 72 -0.43 9.84 -2.09
CA LEU A 72 0.82 9.64 -1.35
C LEU A 72 0.72 8.56 -0.25
N PRO A 73 -0.33 8.48 0.58
CA PRO A 73 -0.43 7.44 1.61
C PRO A 73 -0.49 6.03 1.03
N ALA A 74 -1.21 5.84 -0.07
CA ALA A 74 -1.27 4.56 -0.76
C ALA A 74 0.09 4.14 -1.32
N GLN A 75 0.87 5.09 -1.88
CA GLN A 75 2.22 4.83 -2.36
C GLN A 75 3.14 4.38 -1.23
N ARG A 76 3.14 5.10 -0.11
CA ARG A 76 3.93 4.75 1.08
C ARG A 76 3.60 3.35 1.60
N GLN A 77 2.31 3.05 1.74
CA GLN A 77 1.85 1.76 2.24
C GLN A 77 2.28 0.60 1.31
N VAL A 78 2.25 0.80 -0.01
CA VAL A 78 2.71 -0.21 -0.98
C VAL A 78 4.22 -0.43 -0.85
N SER A 79 5.03 0.64 -0.80
CA SER A 79 6.47 0.51 -0.64
C SER A 79 6.87 -0.14 0.69
N GLU A 80 6.18 0.19 1.78
CA GLU A 80 6.39 -0.45 3.08
C GLU A 80 6.01 -1.93 3.07
N ASN A 81 4.87 -2.28 2.46
CA ASN A 81 4.46 -3.66 2.30
C ASN A 81 5.44 -4.46 1.42
N HIS A 82 5.91 -3.84 0.33
CA HIS A 82 6.91 -4.43 -0.56
C HIS A 82 8.20 -4.73 0.20
N ARG A 83 8.71 -3.77 0.97
CA ARG A 83 9.89 -3.94 1.82
C ARG A 83 9.67 -5.05 2.85
N ARG A 84 8.56 -5.00 3.61
CA ARG A 84 8.24 -6.01 4.64
C ARG A 84 8.20 -7.42 4.06
N LEU A 85 7.56 -7.60 2.90
CA LEU A 85 7.43 -8.91 2.27
C LEU A 85 8.74 -9.40 1.63
N THR A 86 9.60 -8.48 1.20
CA THR A 86 10.95 -8.80 0.70
C THR A 86 11.86 -9.20 1.86
N ASP A 87 11.81 -8.46 2.97
CA ASP A 87 12.57 -8.75 4.19
C ASP A 87 12.12 -10.09 4.81
N ALA A 88 10.82 -10.37 4.83
CA ALA A 88 10.27 -11.64 5.32
C ALA A 88 10.62 -12.85 4.42
N ALA A 89 10.95 -12.62 3.15
CA ALA A 89 11.41 -13.67 2.24
C ALA A 89 12.89 -14.03 2.44
N MET A 90 13.66 -13.23 3.18
CA MET A 90 15.01 -13.59 3.62
C MET A 90 14.90 -14.62 4.76
N PRO A 91 15.55 -15.80 4.65
CA PRO A 91 15.41 -16.87 5.62
C PRO A 91 15.98 -16.43 6.99
N GLY A 92 15.10 -16.13 7.93
CA GLY A 92 15.47 -15.76 9.31
C GLY A 92 14.45 -14.93 10.08
N ALA A 93 13.52 -14.23 9.42
CA ALA A 93 12.50 -13.44 10.10
C ALA A 93 11.18 -14.22 10.17
N ALA A 94 10.91 -14.78 11.34
CA ALA A 94 9.69 -15.50 11.66
C ALA A 94 8.44 -14.71 11.23
N LEU A 95 7.55 -15.39 10.51
CA LEU A 95 6.18 -14.97 10.26
C LEU A 95 5.41 -15.03 11.59
N VAL A 96 5.33 -13.89 12.27
CA VAL A 96 4.31 -13.58 13.28
C VAL A 96 3.56 -12.36 12.81
#